data_AF-A0A7C1UX18-F1
#
_entry.id   AF-A0A7C1UX18-F1
#
_cell.length_a   1.000
_cell.length_b   1.000
_cell.length_c   1.000
_cell.angle_alpha   90.00
_cell.angle_beta   90.00
_cell.angle_gamma   90.00
#
_symmetry.space_group_name_H-M   'P 1'
#
loop_
_entity.id
_entity.type
_entity.pdbx_description
1 polymer ?
#
loop_
_entity_poly.entity_id
_entity_poly.type
_entity_poly.pdbx_seq_one_letter_code
_entity_poly.pdbx_strand_id
1 'polypeptide(L)' 'MEIKTLFTPEKIGNVEIPNRIVRSATFEHRAEKYGYVGKQILDFYNELARGE' A
#
# COMPACT_ATOMS: atom_id res chain seq x y z
N MET A 1 15.14 3.25 -16.16
CA MET A 1 14.87 4.01 -14.92
C MET A 1 15.94 3.61 -13.91
N GLU A 2 16.68 4.57 -13.36
CA GLU A 2 17.69 4.25 -12.34
C GLU A 2 17.02 3.94 -10.99
N ILE A 3 17.62 3.07 -10.18
CA ILE A 3 17.12 2.71 -8.83
C ILE A 3 16.83 3.95 -7.97
N LYS A 4 17.68 4.98 -8.05
CA LYS A 4 17.48 6.24 -7.33
C LYS A 4 16.10 6.86 -7.58
N THR A 5 15.58 6.72 -8.80
CA THR A 5 14.29 7.27 -9.22
C THR A 5 13.14 6.62 -8.45
N LEU A 6 13.25 5.34 -8.08
CA LEU A 6 12.20 4.60 -7.39
C LEU A 6 11.88 5.19 -6.01
N PHE A 7 12.84 5.85 -5.37
CA PHE A 7 12.72 6.44 -4.04
C PHE A 7 12.61 7.98 -4.08
N THR A 8 12.24 8.55 -5.23
CA THR A 8 11.97 9.99 -5.36
C THR A 8 10.48 10.28 -5.19
N PRO A 9 10.12 11.41 -4.56
CA PRO A 9 8.73 11.86 -4.50
C PRO A 9 8.14 12.20 -5.87
N GLU A 10 6.82 12.10 -5.99
CA GLU A 10 6.05 12.50 -7.17
C GLU A 10 4.62 12.89 -6.77
N LYS A 11 3.95 13.74 -7.56
CA LYS A 11 2.53 14.05 -7.36
C LYS A 11 1.64 13.13 -8.19
N ILE A 12 0.62 12.57 -7.56
CA ILE A 12 -0.50 11.89 -8.24
C ILE A 12 -1.78 12.67 -7.93
N GLY A 13 -2.27 13.43 -8.90
CA GLY A 13 -3.34 14.40 -8.68
C GLY A 13 -2.91 15.46 -7.66
N ASN A 14 -3.62 15.53 -6.53
CA ASN A 14 -3.35 16.49 -5.45
C ASN A 14 -2.56 15.90 -4.27
N VAL A 15 -2.08 14.64 -4.38
CA VAL A 15 -1.34 13.96 -3.31
C VAL A 15 0.13 13.82 -3.69
N GLU A 16 1.03 14.16 -2.78
CA GLU A 16 2.45 13.87 -2.90
C GLU A 16 2.74 12.46 -2.33
N ILE A 17 3.33 11.59 -3.15
CA ILE A 17 3.73 10.23 -2.78
C ILE A 17 5.25 10.23 -2.58
N PRO A 18 5.78 9.66 -1.48
CA PRO A 18 7.19 9.77 -1.13
C PRO A 18 8.13 8.91 -2.00
N ASN A 19 7.58 7.97 -2.76
CA ASN A 19 8.33 7.05 -3.62
C ASN A 19 7.45 6.58 -4.80
N ARG A 20 8.02 5.79 -5.69
CA ARG A 20 7.35 5.25 -6.89
C ARG A 20 7.06 3.74 -6.78
N ILE A 21 7.06 3.20 -5.56
CA ILE A 21 6.72 1.80 -5.28
C ILE A 21 5.22 1.71 -5.06
N VAL A 22 4.56 0.83 -5.81
CA VAL A 22 3.10 0.65 -5.73
C VAL A 22 2.78 -0.80 -5.40
N ARG A 23 2.01 -1.02 -4.33
CA ARG A 23 1.38 -2.31 -4.06
C ARG A 23 0.15 -2.44 -4.97
N SER A 24 0.21 -3.35 -5.92
CA SER A 24 -0.93 -3.62 -6.82
C SER A 24 -2.13 -4.19 -6.05
N ALA A 25 -3.34 -3.94 -6.57
CA ALA A 25 -4.56 -4.50 -6.02
C ALA A 25 -4.46 -6.04 -6.01
N THR A 26 -4.46 -6.62 -4.81
CA THR A 26 -4.26 -8.06 -4.60
C THR A 26 -5.39 -8.60 -3.73
N PHE A 27 -5.92 -9.77 -4.07
CA PHE A 27 -6.92 -10.46 -3.26
C PHE A 27 -6.24 -11.15 -2.07
N GLU A 28 -6.41 -10.58 -0.87
CA GLU A 28 -5.72 -11.05 0.33
C GLU A 28 -6.46 -12.16 1.08
N HIS A 29 -7.75 -12.40 0.79
CA HIS A 29 -8.59 -13.39 1.50
C HIS A 29 -8.60 -13.22 3.04
N ARG A 30 -8.65 -11.97 3.53
CA ARG A 30 -8.63 -11.62 4.97
C ARG A 30 -9.84 -10.80 5.45
N ALA A 31 -10.94 -10.86 4.70
CA ALA A 31 -12.18 -10.23 5.13
C ALA A 31 -12.88 -11.08 6.20
N GLU A 32 -13.69 -10.45 7.05
CA GLU A 32 -14.58 -11.17 7.97
C GLU A 32 -15.65 -11.95 7.19
N LYS A 33 -16.41 -12.82 7.89
CA LYS A 33 -17.39 -13.77 7.33
C LYS A 33 -18.32 -13.21 6.23
N TYR A 34 -18.67 -11.94 6.27
CA TYR A 34 -19.58 -11.30 5.31
C TYR A 34 -18.91 -10.23 4.44
N GLY A 35 -17.57 -10.28 4.29
CA GLY A 35 -16.82 -9.31 3.50
C GLY A 35 -16.53 -7.99 4.21
N TYR A 36 -16.83 -7.91 5.51
CA TYR A 36 -16.48 -6.72 6.30
C TYR A 36 -14.96 -6.62 6.49
N VAL A 37 -14.47 -5.38 6.54
CA VAL A 37 -13.11 -5.08 6.96
C VAL A 37 -12.93 -5.52 8.40
N GLY A 38 -11.97 -6.40 8.64
CA GLY A 38 -11.66 -6.96 9.96
C GLY A 38 -10.26 -6.59 10.45
N LYS A 39 -9.91 -7.05 11.64
CA LYS A 39 -8.60 -6.78 12.24
C LYS A 39 -7.44 -7.28 11.37
N GLN A 40 -7.59 -8.47 10.78
CA GLN A 40 -6.52 -9.11 10.00
C GLN A 40 -6.09 -8.30 8.76
N ILE A 41 -7.04 -7.71 8.04
CA ILE A 41 -6.72 -6.90 6.85
C ILE A 41 -6.18 -5.52 7.26
N LEU A 42 -6.62 -4.97 8.40
CA LEU A 42 -6.10 -3.71 8.95
C LEU A 42 -4.64 -3.85 9.38
N ASP A 43 -4.32 -4.88 10.15
CA ASP A 43 -2.94 -5.15 10.59
C ASP A 43 -2.02 -5.32 9.38
N PHE A 44 -2.46 -6.09 8.38
CA PHE A 44 -1.71 -6.32 7.14
C PHE A 44 -1.37 -5.02 6.39
N TYR A 45 -2.35 -4.13 6.16
CA TYR A 45 -2.07 -2.88 5.46
C TYR A 45 -1.28 -1.88 6.32
N ASN A 46 -1.38 -1.94 7.65
CA ASN A 46 -0.56 -1.13 8.55
C ASN A 46 0.92 -1.53 8.47
N GLU A 47 1.23 -2.82 8.47
CA GLU A 47 2.60 -3.34 8.30
C GLU A 47 3.19 -2.89 6.94
N LEU A 48 2.44 -3.10 5.84
CA LEU A 48 2.85 -2.68 4.50
C LEU A 48 3.10 -1.17 4.39
N ALA A 49 2.26 -0.35 5.02
CA ALA A 49 2.39 1.11 4.97
C ALA A 49 3.64 1.62 5.70
N ARG A 50 4.10 0.90 6.74
CA ARG A 50 5.34 1.24 7.46
C ARG A 50 6.60 0.78 6.71
N GLY A 51 6.46 -0.16 5.79
CA GLY A 51 7.60 -0.76 5.09
C GLY A 51 8.45 -1.64 6.01
N GLU A 52 7.82 -2.26 7.01
CA GLU A 52 8.44 -3.29 7.87
C GLU A 52 8.77 -4.58 7.10
#